data_AF-A0A7K2DK61-F1
#
_entry.id   AF-A0A7K2DK61-F1
#
_cell.length_a   1.000
_cell.length_b   1.000
_cell.length_c   1.000
_cell.angle_alpha   90.00
_cell.angle_beta   90.00
_cell.angle_gamma   90.00
#
_symmetry.space_group_name_H-M   'P 1'
#
loop_
_entity.id
_entity.type
_entity.pdbx_description
1 polymer ?
#
loop_
_entity_poly.entity_id
_entity_poly.type
_entity_poly.pdbx_seq_one_letter_code
_entity_poly.pdbx_strand_id
1 'polypeptide(L)' 'MQAMEFVHPGSIEPDAARAGAVLEACRDRGLLVGKGGLYGNVIRVTPMLNVTAAEIDEGAAALVGALDAADA' A
#
# COMPACT_ATOMS: atom_id res chain seq x y z
N MET A 1 -5.16 -2.08 12.52
CA MET A 1 -5.07 -2.63 11.15
C MET A 1 -5.77 -1.65 10.23
N GLN A 2 -5.07 -1.13 9.23
CA GLN A 2 -5.63 -0.20 8.23
C GLN A 2 -5.44 -0.81 6.84
N ALA A 3 -6.24 -0.37 5.87
CA ALA A 3 -6.15 -0.82 4.49
C ALA A 3 -6.56 0.29 3.51
N MET A 4 -6.05 0.19 2.29
CA MET A 4 -6.38 1.09 1.19
C MET A 4 -6.83 0.25 0.00
N GLU A 5 -7.99 0.60 -0.55
CA GLU A 5 -8.55 -0.02 -1.74
C GLU A 5 -8.23 0.83 -2.97
N PHE A 6 -7.71 0.18 -4.00
CA PHE A 6 -7.37 0.82 -5.28
C PHE A 6 -8.51 0.61 -6.27
N VAL A 7 -8.97 1.70 -6.86
CA VAL A 7 -10.03 1.73 -7.88
C VAL A 7 -9.61 2.64 -9.03
N HIS A 8 -10.25 2.45 -10.18
CA HIS A 8 -10.02 3.31 -11.33
C HIS A 8 -10.54 4.75 -11.08
N PRO A 9 -9.85 5.79 -11.60
CA PRO A 9 -10.28 7.17 -11.44
C PRO A 9 -11.72 7.41 -11.90
N GLY A 10 -12.52 8.08 -11.06
CA GLY A 10 -13.93 8.36 -11.34
C GLY A 10 -14.86 7.15 -11.29
N SER A 11 -14.38 6.01 -10.80
CA SER A 11 -15.13 4.76 -10.69
C SER A 11 -14.95 4.11 -9.30
N ILE A 12 -15.73 3.06 -9.04
CA ILE A 12 -15.55 2.14 -7.92
C ILE A 12 -15.04 0.76 -8.39
N GLU A 13 -14.77 0.61 -9.70
CA GLU A 13 -14.24 -0.63 -10.26
C GLU A 13 -12.82 -0.91 -9.71
N PRO A 14 -12.57 -2.12 -9.19
CA PRO A 14 -11.29 -2.53 -8.60
C PRO A 14 -10.07 -2.38 -9.53
N ASP A 15 -8.99 -1.77 -9.05
CA ASP A 15 -7.72 -1.66 -9.77
C ASP A 15 -6.63 -2.54 -9.13
N ALA A 16 -6.69 -3.84 -9.43
CA ALA A 16 -5.74 -4.82 -8.92
C ALA A 16 -4.31 -4.65 -9.48
N ALA A 17 -4.20 -4.04 -10.66
CA ALA A 17 -2.91 -3.77 -11.31
C ALA A 17 -2.16 -2.67 -10.56
N ARG A 18 -2.83 -1.55 -10.27
CA ARG A 18 -2.25 -0.45 -9.47
C ARG A 18 -1.89 -0.90 -8.06
N ALA A 19 -2.75 -1.69 -7.40
CA ALA A 19 -2.41 -2.30 -6.12
C ALA A 19 -1.15 -3.20 -6.21
N GLY A 20 -0.98 -3.94 -7.31
CA GLY A 20 0.24 -4.71 -7.58
C GLY A 20 1.49 -3.85 -7.75
N ALA A 21 1.39 -2.75 -8.52
CA ALA A 21 2.50 -1.82 -8.71
C ALA A 21 2.93 -1.17 -7.39
N VAL A 22 1.98 -0.74 -6.56
CA VAL A 22 2.27 -0.17 -5.23
C VAL A 22 2.91 -1.20 -4.30
N LEU A 23 2.47 -2.47 -4.32
CA LEU A 23 3.09 -3.54 -3.54
C LEU A 23 4.58 -3.70 -3.90
N GLU A 24 4.91 -3.77 -5.19
CA GLU A 24 6.30 -3.90 -5.64
C GLU A 24 7.12 -2.65 -5.30
N ALA A 25 6.56 -1.46 -5.48
CA ALA A 25 7.22 -0.21 -5.13
C ALA A 25 7.47 -0.06 -3.61
N CYS A 26 6.58 -0.59 -2.77
CA CYS A 26 6.81 -0.71 -1.32
C CYS A 26 7.97 -1.68 -1.04
N ARG A 27 8.03 -2.84 -1.72
CA ARG A 27 9.12 -3.81 -1.56
C ARG A 27 10.47 -3.19 -1.89
N ASP A 28 10.56 -2.43 -2.98
CA ASP A 28 11.79 -1.77 -3.41
C ASP A 28 12.28 -0.71 -2.40
N ARG A 29 11.37 -0.22 -1.53
CA ARG A 29 11.66 0.72 -0.43
C ARG A 29 11.85 0.03 0.93
N GLY A 30 11.92 -1.30 0.95
CA GLY A 30 12.06 -2.07 2.19
C GLY A 30 10.80 -2.12 3.06
N LEU A 31 9.64 -1.68 2.55
CA LEU A 31 8.38 -1.71 3.27
C LEU A 31 7.57 -2.96 2.89
N LEU A 32 7.33 -3.83 3.87
CA LEU A 32 6.58 -5.05 3.68
C LEU A 32 5.08 -4.82 3.98
N VAL A 33 4.23 -4.98 2.97
CA VAL A 33 2.77 -4.84 3.08
C VAL A 33 2.07 -6.07 2.50
N GLY A 34 0.83 -6.30 2.92
CA GLY A 34 0.03 -7.42 2.40
C GLY A 34 -0.94 -6.96 1.32
N LYS A 35 -1.01 -7.67 0.18
CA LYS A 35 -2.09 -7.50 -0.79
C LYS A 35 -3.25 -8.46 -0.49
N GLY A 36 -4.48 -8.05 -0.79
CA GLY A 36 -5.68 -8.84 -0.56
C GLY A 36 -6.92 -8.16 -1.14
N GLY A 37 -8.07 -8.34 -0.49
CA GLY A 37 -9.38 -7.92 -1.01
C GLY A 37 -9.97 -8.97 -1.96
N LEU A 38 -11.29 -8.94 -2.13
CA LEU A 38 -12.01 -9.90 -2.99
C LEU A 38 -11.46 -9.91 -4.42
N TYR A 39 -11.05 -8.74 -4.91
CA TYR A 39 -10.56 -8.55 -6.27
C TYR A 39 -9.04 -8.33 -6.34
N GLY A 40 -8.31 -8.52 -5.24
CA GLY A 40 -6.84 -8.37 -5.21
C GLY A 40 -6.36 -6.91 -5.31
N ASN A 41 -7.23 -5.94 -5.05
CA ASN A 41 -7.01 -4.50 -5.19
C ASN A 41 -6.82 -3.77 -3.85
N VAL A 42 -6.58 -4.47 -2.74
CA VAL A 42 -6.43 -3.86 -1.41
C VAL A 42 -5.03 -4.08 -0.87
N ILE A 43 -4.37 -3.02 -0.41
CA ILE A 43 -3.13 -3.07 0.37
C ILE A 43 -3.44 -2.91 1.85
N ARG A 44 -2.89 -3.80 2.69
CA ARG A 44 -3.10 -3.86 4.14
C ARG A 44 -1.84 -3.49 4.89
N VAL A 45 -2.00 -2.64 5.89
CA VAL A 45 -0.94 -2.19 6.80
C VAL A 45 -1.23 -2.77 8.19
N THR A 46 -0.39 -3.73 8.57
CA THR A 46 -0.50 -4.52 9.80
C THR A 46 0.84 -4.59 10.53
N PRO A 47 1.32 -3.45 11.07
CA PRO A 47 2.56 -3.45 11.83
C PRO A 47 2.39 -4.28 13.12
N MET A 48 3.51 -4.73 13.68
CA MET A 48 3.53 -5.40 14.97
C MET A 48 3.06 -4.44 16.08
N LEU A 49 2.46 -4.98 17.15
CA LEU A 49 1.90 -4.15 18.24
C LEU A 49 2.95 -3.42 19.09
N ASN A 50 4.24 -3.73 18.91
CA ASN A 50 5.36 -3.05 19.56
C ASN A 50 6.02 -1.97 18.69
N VAL A 51 5.44 -1.65 17.52
CA VAL A 51 5.94 -0.60 16.63
C VAL A 51 5.91 0.77 17.34
N THR A 52 6.95 1.56 17.12
CA THR A 52 7.08 2.92 17.64
C THR A 52 6.47 3.95 16.69
N ALA A 53 6.21 5.16 17.18
CA ALA A 53 5.73 6.25 16.33
C ALA A 53 6.71 6.58 15.18
N ALA A 54 8.02 6.57 15.47
CA ALA A 54 9.05 6.84 14.46
C ALA A 54 9.09 5.79 13.34
N GLU A 55 8.93 4.51 13.68
CA GLU A 55 8.84 3.43 12.67
C GLU A 55 7.55 3.52 11.84
N ILE A 56 6.45 3.98 12.44
CA ILE A 56 5.22 4.29 11.69
C ILE A 56 5.44 5.43 10.72
N ASP A 57 6.11 6.52 11.14
CA ASP A 57 6.41 7.66 10.28
C ASP A 57 7.33 7.25 9.11
N GLU A 58 8.35 6.43 9.37
CA GLU A 58 9.23 5.86 8.34
C GLU A 58 8.43 5.01 7.33
N GLY A 59 7.60 4.09 7.84
CA GLY A 59 6.77 3.24 7.00
C GLY A 59 5.74 4.04 6.19
N ALA A 60 5.16 5.09 6.76
CA ALA A 60 4.24 5.98 6.07
C ALA A 60 4.95 6.76 4.95
N ALA A 61 6.16 7.28 5.20
CA ALA A 61 6.95 7.97 4.19
C ALA A 61 7.32 7.04 3.02
N ALA A 62 7.72 5.79 3.31
CA ALA A 62 7.98 4.79 2.28
C ALA A 62 6.73 4.45 1.46
N LEU A 63 5.56 4.36 2.10
CA LEU A 63 4.28 4.12 1.43
C LEU A 63 3.87 5.27 0.51
N VAL A 64 4.01 6.52 0.95
CA VAL A 64 3.74 7.70 0.10
C VAL A 64 4.64 7.68 -1.13
N GLY A 65 5.95 7.44 -0.95
CA GLY A 65 6.86 7.35 -2.08
C GLY A 65 6.55 6.19 -3.03
N ALA A 66 5.94 5.10 -2.55
CA ALA A 66 5.49 3.99 -3.38
C ALA A 66 4.23 4.34 -4.20
N LEU A 67 3.30 5.11 -3.61
CA LEU A 67 2.12 5.64 -4.31
C LEU A 67 2.54 6.58 -5.44
N ASP A 68 3.43 7.54 -5.16
CA ASP A 68 3.92 8.49 -6.17
C ASP A 68 4.59 7.78 -7.35
N ALA A 69 5.35 6.72 -7.10
CA ALA A 69 6.03 5.96 -8.14
C ALA A 69 5.09 5.06 -8.97
N ALA A 70 3.96 4.63 -8.39
CA ALA A 70 2.96 3.83 -9.10
C ALA A 70 2.00 4.69 -9.94
N ASP A 71 2.01 6.01 -9.74
CA ASP A 71 1.21 6.99 -10.47
C ASP A 71 1.95 7.69 -11.62
N ALA A 72 3.26 7.43 -11.75
CA ALA A 72 4.12 7.92 -12.85
C ALA A 72 4.04 7.02 -14.09
#